data_AF-A0A2E6EQH7-F1
#
_entry.id   AF-A0A2E6EQH7-F1
#
_cell.length_a   1.000
_cell.length_b   1.000
_cell.length_c   1.000
_cell.angle_alpha   90.00
_cell.angle_beta   90.00
_cell.angle_gamma   90.00
#
_symmetry.space_group_name_H-M   'P 1'
#
loop_
_entity.id
_entity.type
_entity.pdbx_description
1 polymer ?
#
loop_
_entity_poly.entity_id
_entity_poly.type
_entity_poly.pdbx_seq_one_letter_code
_entity_poly.pdbx_strand_id
1 'polypeptide(L)'
;DSLAGDDDDSLAGDDDDSLAGDDDDSQDNFEGDQPGECADGADNDQDGLFDCDDPNCAGSPDCAGDDDSSPNDGSPIITNVTYVWIPGTSTFEFSIQIEDYDCDLTPVTLFYAISQNPLAPLAPAGDASPNCATTYTFDLQILNAAPGLSYPVTLAVEDSAGNRSQEYSLVAQVPS
;
A
#
# COMPACT_ATOMS: atom_id res chain seq x y z
N ASP A 1 -74.32 6.74 -18.51
CA ASP A 1 -73.93 6.02 -17.31
C ASP A 1 -73.26 7.01 -16.39
N SER A 2 -73.96 7.36 -15.32
CA SER A 2 -73.52 8.30 -14.26
C SER A 2 -72.48 7.58 -13.39
N LEU A 3 -71.40 8.18 -12.90
CA LEU A 3 -71.22 8.90 -11.62
C LEU A 3 -69.70 9.25 -11.60
N ALA A 4 -69.18 10.47 -11.47
CA ALA A 4 -69.27 11.52 -10.43
C ALA A 4 -68.62 11.13 -9.07
N GLY A 5 -67.59 11.90 -8.66
CA GLY A 5 -67.00 11.96 -7.30
C GLY A 5 -65.96 10.87 -7.02
N ASP A 6 -64.82 11.09 -6.36
CA ASP A 6 -64.55 12.07 -5.29
C ASP A 6 -63.08 12.50 -5.26
N ASP A 7 -62.89 13.81 -5.05
CA ASP A 7 -61.67 14.45 -4.59
C ASP A 7 -61.53 14.21 -3.07
N ASP A 8 -60.36 13.74 -2.60
CA ASP A 8 -59.95 13.85 -1.19
C ASP A 8 -58.56 14.49 -1.13
N ASP A 9 -58.60 15.82 -1.10
CA ASP A 9 -57.56 16.67 -0.54
C ASP A 9 -57.48 16.43 0.98
N SER A 10 -56.35 15.93 1.45
CA SER A 10 -55.97 16.01 2.87
C SER A 10 -54.57 16.64 3.00
N LEU A 11 -54.50 17.93 2.65
CA LEU A 11 -53.47 18.86 3.13
C LEU A 11 -54.15 19.89 4.04
N ALA A 12 -53.84 19.85 5.34
CA ALA A 12 -53.57 21.01 6.22
C ALA A 12 -53.89 20.71 7.70
N GLY A 13 -52.97 21.12 8.58
CA GLY A 13 -52.97 20.97 10.03
C GLY A 13 -51.52 20.81 10.49
N ASP A 14 -50.63 21.78 10.23
CA ASP A 14 -50.37 23.00 11.02
C ASP A 14 -49.90 22.71 12.45
N ASP A 15 -48.58 22.86 12.64
CA ASP A 15 -47.85 23.44 13.77
C ASP A 15 -48.13 22.96 15.21
N ASP A 16 -47.29 22.04 15.71
CA ASP A 16 -46.82 22.07 17.10
C ASP A 16 -45.29 22.00 17.12
N ASP A 17 -44.70 23.19 17.12
CA ASP A 17 -43.29 23.43 17.31
C ASP A 17 -42.95 23.17 18.79
N SER A 18 -41.94 22.31 19.01
CA SER A 18 -41.16 22.13 20.25
C SER A 18 -41.68 21.13 21.29
N LEU A 19 -41.12 19.91 21.32
CA LEU A 19 -40.39 19.39 22.49
C LEU A 19 -39.40 18.24 22.11
N ALA A 20 -38.11 18.61 22.08
CA ALA A 20 -36.95 17.84 22.54
C ALA A 20 -36.52 16.56 21.81
N GLY A 21 -35.54 16.72 20.92
CA GLY A 21 -34.42 15.80 20.69
C GLY A 21 -34.77 14.46 20.05
N ASP A 22 -34.62 14.38 18.72
CA ASP A 22 -34.20 13.14 18.07
C ASP A 22 -33.23 13.53 16.95
N ASP A 23 -31.97 13.34 17.29
CA ASP A 23 -30.83 13.30 16.41
C ASP A 23 -31.03 12.11 15.45
N ASP A 24 -31.59 12.33 14.25
CA ASP A 24 -31.60 11.31 13.20
C ASP A 24 -30.30 11.43 12.40
N ASP A 25 -29.27 10.94 13.08
CA ASP A 25 -27.92 10.65 12.62
C ASP A 25 -27.96 9.86 11.30
N SER A 26 -27.73 10.54 10.17
CA SER A 26 -27.03 9.90 9.06
C SER A 26 -25.53 9.82 9.39
N GLN A 27 -25.19 9.33 10.59
CA GLN A 27 -23.86 8.84 10.91
C GLN A 27 -23.80 7.40 10.43
N ASP A 28 -23.59 7.25 9.15
CA ASP A 28 -23.11 5.98 8.63
C ASP A 28 -21.58 6.05 8.67
N ASN A 29 -21.02 6.19 9.87
CA ASN A 29 -19.63 5.84 10.11
C ASN A 29 -19.63 4.32 10.28
N PHE A 30 -19.28 3.58 9.24
CA PHE A 30 -19.28 2.11 9.32
C PHE A 30 -17.90 1.51 9.11
N GLU A 31 -16.90 2.30 8.79
CA GLU A 31 -15.51 1.88 8.68
C GLU A 31 -14.67 2.75 9.64
N GLY A 32 -13.87 2.14 10.51
CA GLY A 32 -13.08 2.85 11.54
C GLY A 32 -13.81 3.30 12.81
N ASP A 33 -15.08 2.94 12.95
CA ASP A 33 -15.90 3.28 14.13
C ASP A 33 -15.80 2.21 15.23
N GLN A 34 -15.56 0.95 14.86
CA GLN A 34 -15.32 -0.16 15.76
C GLN A 34 -13.91 -0.73 15.62
N PRO A 35 -13.33 -1.25 16.71
CA PRO A 35 -12.04 -1.92 16.65
C PRO A 35 -12.07 -3.13 15.70
N GLY A 36 -11.16 -3.16 14.74
CA GLY A 36 -10.99 -4.26 13.80
C GLY A 36 -11.77 -4.14 12.50
N GLU A 37 -12.62 -3.12 12.31
CA GLU A 37 -13.24 -2.84 11.00
C GLU A 37 -12.15 -2.50 9.97
N CYS A 38 -11.18 -1.65 10.35
CA CYS A 38 -10.08 -1.23 9.47
C CYS A 38 -9.06 -2.32 9.10
N ALA A 39 -9.34 -3.60 9.35
CA ALA A 39 -8.46 -4.71 9.02
C ALA A 39 -9.21 -6.04 8.82
N ASP A 40 -10.54 -6.03 8.68
CA ASP A 40 -11.32 -7.26 8.53
C ASP A 40 -11.56 -7.68 7.07
N GLY A 41 -11.12 -6.85 6.11
CA GLY A 41 -11.27 -7.11 4.69
C GLY A 41 -12.68 -6.89 4.15
N ALA A 42 -13.53 -6.19 4.91
CA ALA A 42 -14.86 -5.77 4.50
C ALA A 42 -14.92 -4.26 4.23
N ASP A 43 -15.88 -3.89 3.40
CA ASP A 43 -16.30 -2.50 3.16
C ASP A 43 -17.57 -2.31 3.98
N ASN A 44 -17.37 -1.98 5.26
CA ASN A 44 -18.44 -1.99 6.23
C ASN A 44 -19.43 -0.83 6.00
N ASP A 45 -18.98 0.26 5.36
CA ASP A 45 -19.78 1.44 5.00
C ASP A 45 -20.35 1.44 3.56
N GLN A 46 -19.91 0.48 2.74
CA GLN A 46 -20.35 0.21 1.38
C GLN A 46 -20.05 1.34 0.39
N ASP A 47 -19.00 2.12 0.63
CA ASP A 47 -18.58 3.20 -0.26
C ASP A 47 -17.64 2.73 -1.39
N GLY A 48 -17.16 1.48 -1.33
CA GLY A 48 -16.27 0.85 -2.27
C GLY A 48 -14.78 0.91 -1.90
N LEU A 49 -14.45 1.48 -0.73
CA LEU A 49 -13.13 1.50 -0.12
C LEU A 49 -13.10 0.48 1.03
N PHE A 50 -11.95 -0.14 1.28
CA PHE A 50 -11.82 -1.24 2.24
C PHE A 50 -10.72 -0.90 3.24
N ASP A 51 -10.95 -1.20 4.52
CA ASP A 51 -9.92 -1.13 5.56
C ASP A 51 -9.14 0.21 5.53
N CYS A 52 -7.81 0.16 5.44
CA CYS A 52 -6.94 1.35 5.42
C CYS A 52 -7.00 2.19 4.13
N ASP A 53 -7.65 1.69 3.07
CA ASP A 53 -7.95 2.51 1.89
C ASP A 53 -9.15 3.43 2.13
N ASP A 54 -9.92 3.17 3.21
CA ASP A 54 -11.03 3.99 3.65
C ASP A 54 -10.55 5.25 4.42
N PRO A 55 -10.96 6.47 4.01
CA PRO A 55 -10.63 7.71 4.71
C PRO A 55 -11.05 7.75 6.18
N ASN A 56 -12.10 7.01 6.55
CA ASN A 56 -12.59 6.88 7.91
C ASN A 56 -11.62 6.08 8.80
N CYS A 57 -10.77 5.24 8.20
CA CYS A 57 -9.73 4.48 8.88
C CYS A 57 -8.39 5.22 9.09
N ALA A 58 -8.26 6.47 8.60
CA ALA A 58 -7.00 7.24 8.65
C ALA A 58 -6.43 7.48 10.07
N GLY A 59 -7.21 7.26 11.13
CA GLY A 59 -6.78 7.35 12.53
C GLY A 59 -6.70 6.00 13.27
N SER A 60 -7.05 4.90 12.61
CA SER A 60 -7.08 3.59 13.24
C SER A 60 -5.66 3.10 13.57
N PRO A 61 -5.43 2.52 14.76
CA PRO A 61 -4.15 1.87 15.06
C PRO A 61 -3.84 0.69 14.13
N ASP A 62 -4.86 0.11 13.50
CA ASP A 62 -4.71 -0.95 12.50
C ASP A 62 -4.09 -0.39 11.20
N CYS A 63 -4.30 0.90 10.93
CA CYS A 63 -3.69 1.67 9.85
C CYS A 63 -2.54 2.57 10.31
N ALA A 64 -2.25 2.61 11.62
CA ALA A 64 -1.13 3.35 12.19
C ALA A 64 0.20 2.58 12.07
N GLY A 65 0.23 1.55 11.22
CA GLY A 65 1.44 1.21 10.52
C GLY A 65 1.80 2.36 9.59
N ASP A 66 2.66 3.25 10.05
CA ASP A 66 3.70 3.89 9.22
C ASP A 66 4.66 2.80 8.66
N ASP A 67 4.06 1.76 8.13
CA ASP A 67 4.57 0.59 7.47
C ASP A 67 3.49 0.32 6.39
N ASP A 68 3.60 1.09 5.31
CA ASP A 68 3.11 0.97 3.91
C ASP A 68 3.19 -0.47 3.34
N SER A 69 2.56 -1.41 4.03
CA SER A 69 2.50 -2.86 3.76
C SER A 69 1.07 -3.38 3.98
N SER A 70 0.07 -2.50 3.92
CA SER A 70 -1.30 -2.97 3.88
C SER A 70 -1.42 -3.73 2.56
N PRO A 71 -1.75 -5.03 2.55
CA PRO A 71 -1.76 -5.82 1.33
C PRO A 71 -2.77 -5.32 0.28
N ASN A 72 -3.56 -4.28 0.57
CA ASN A 72 -4.55 -3.67 -0.31
C ASN A 72 -4.17 -2.25 -0.78
N ASP A 73 -3.07 -1.65 -0.32
CA ASP A 73 -2.68 -0.27 -0.70
C ASP A 73 -2.10 -0.16 -2.13
N GLY A 74 -2.06 -1.26 -2.88
CA GLY A 74 -1.48 -1.38 -4.22
C GLY A 74 0.04 -1.25 -4.25
N SER A 75 0.70 -1.10 -3.09
CA SER A 75 2.15 -1.00 -3.03
C SER A 75 2.82 -2.37 -3.15
N PRO A 76 3.88 -2.49 -3.95
CA PRO A 76 4.67 -3.70 -4.01
C PRO A 76 5.46 -3.90 -2.70
N ILE A 77 5.72 -5.14 -2.34
CA ILE A 77 6.41 -5.53 -1.09
C ILE A 77 7.70 -6.30 -1.43
N ILE A 78 8.83 -5.90 -0.85
CA ILE A 78 10.08 -6.68 -0.92
C ILE A 78 10.06 -7.74 0.19
N THR A 79 9.78 -8.99 -0.15
CA THR A 79 9.62 -10.08 0.84
C THR A 79 10.93 -10.71 1.28
N ASN A 80 11.96 -10.68 0.44
CA ASN A 80 13.26 -11.27 0.75
C ASN A 80 14.36 -10.68 -0.12
N VAL A 81 15.56 -10.53 0.44
CA VAL A 81 16.74 -10.06 -0.28
C VAL A 81 17.94 -10.95 0.02
N THR A 82 18.58 -11.41 -1.05
CA THR A 82 19.84 -12.16 -0.99
C THR A 82 20.89 -11.47 -1.84
N TYR A 83 22.17 -11.71 -1.54
CA TYR A 83 23.28 -11.15 -2.31
C TYR A 83 24.47 -12.10 -2.39
N VAL A 84 25.26 -11.96 -3.45
CA VAL A 84 26.51 -12.68 -3.67
C VAL A 84 27.62 -11.70 -4.04
N TRP A 85 28.79 -11.85 -3.43
CA TRP A 85 29.99 -11.09 -3.82
C TRP A 85 30.66 -11.73 -5.03
N ILE A 86 30.92 -10.94 -6.08
CA ILE A 86 31.65 -11.37 -7.27
C ILE A 86 33.14 -10.97 -7.11
N PRO A 87 34.07 -11.92 -6.92
CA PRO A 87 35.48 -11.62 -6.75
C PRO A 87 36.09 -11.02 -8.02
N GLY A 88 36.92 -9.98 -7.87
CA GLY A 88 37.66 -9.37 -8.97
C GLY A 88 36.91 -8.28 -9.76
N THR A 89 35.63 -8.05 -9.48
CA THR A 89 34.81 -7.02 -10.17
C THR A 89 34.41 -5.85 -9.26
N SER A 90 34.55 -6.01 -7.94
CA SER A 90 34.01 -5.09 -6.93
C SER A 90 32.48 -4.97 -7.00
N THR A 91 31.81 -6.06 -7.36
CA THR A 91 30.36 -6.10 -7.62
C THR A 91 29.66 -7.06 -6.66
N PHE A 92 28.51 -6.65 -6.16
CA PHE A 92 27.52 -7.53 -5.56
C PHE A 92 26.41 -7.83 -6.58
N GLU A 93 26.04 -9.09 -6.70
CA GLU A 93 24.82 -9.52 -7.40
C GLU A 93 23.72 -9.65 -6.33
N PHE A 94 22.69 -8.81 -6.42
CA PHE A 94 21.52 -8.88 -5.55
C PHE A 94 20.41 -9.67 -6.22
N SER A 95 19.62 -10.37 -5.42
CA SER A 95 18.39 -11.05 -5.82
C SER A 95 17.30 -10.70 -4.81
N ILE A 96 16.29 -9.97 -5.26
CA ILE A 96 15.15 -9.51 -4.46
C ILE A 96 13.89 -10.24 -4.88
N GLN A 97 13.10 -10.69 -3.90
CA GLN A 97 11.77 -11.24 -4.12
C GLN A 97 10.77 -10.13 -3.85
N ILE A 98 9.90 -9.88 -4.83
CA ILE A 98 8.87 -8.84 -4.78
C ILE A 98 7.53 -9.55 -4.89
N GLU A 99 6.60 -9.20 -4.03
CA GLU A 99 5.19 -9.58 -4.13
C GLU A 99 4.37 -8.30 -4.30
N ASP A 100 3.33 -8.37 -5.10
CA ASP A 100 2.42 -7.30 -5.41
C ASP A 100 1.01 -7.92 -5.45
N TYR A 101 0.06 -7.33 -4.73
CA TYR A 101 -1.26 -7.93 -4.53
C TYR A 101 -2.26 -7.57 -5.63
N ASP A 102 -2.10 -6.41 -6.27
CA ASP A 102 -2.97 -5.96 -7.36
C ASP A 102 -2.44 -6.37 -8.76
N CYS A 103 -1.21 -6.89 -8.79
CA CYS A 103 -0.58 -7.51 -9.94
C CYS A 103 -0.23 -6.52 -11.07
N ASP A 104 0.01 -5.25 -10.75
CA ASP A 104 0.35 -4.20 -11.71
C ASP A 104 1.84 -3.78 -11.71
N LEU A 105 2.70 -4.55 -11.03
CA LEU A 105 4.14 -4.34 -10.84
C LEU A 105 4.94 -3.89 -12.07
N THR A 106 4.49 -4.15 -13.31
CA THR A 106 5.26 -3.86 -14.53
C THR A 106 4.89 -2.55 -15.21
N PRO A 107 5.85 -1.64 -15.48
CA PRO A 107 7.29 -1.77 -15.22
C PRO A 107 7.67 -1.45 -13.77
N VAL A 108 8.50 -2.30 -13.16
CA VAL A 108 8.99 -2.05 -11.80
C VAL A 108 10.26 -1.20 -11.84
N THR A 109 10.30 -0.13 -11.07
CA THR A 109 11.47 0.72 -10.90
C THR A 109 12.17 0.38 -9.59
N LEU A 110 13.47 0.05 -9.66
CA LEU A 110 14.27 -0.25 -8.46
C LEU A 110 15.03 1.00 -7.99
N PHE A 111 14.92 1.31 -6.71
CA PHE A 111 15.66 2.34 -6.01
C PHE A 111 16.65 1.69 -5.04
N TYR A 112 17.90 2.16 -5.04
CA TYR A 112 18.92 1.66 -4.11
C TYR A 112 19.86 2.76 -3.62
N ALA A 113 20.31 2.65 -2.37
CA ALA A 113 21.28 3.55 -1.75
C ALA A 113 22.35 2.73 -1.04
N ILE A 114 23.62 3.13 -1.19
CA ILE A 114 24.73 2.58 -0.42
C ILE A 114 25.45 3.74 0.26
N SER A 115 25.66 3.62 1.58
CA SER A 115 26.47 4.58 2.36
C SER A 115 26.18 6.06 2.03
N GLN A 116 25.03 6.58 2.50
CA GLN A 116 24.64 7.99 2.46
C GLN A 116 24.56 8.67 1.07
N ASN A 117 24.63 7.91 -0.03
CA ASN A 117 24.32 8.43 -1.36
C ASN A 117 22.80 8.32 -1.62
N PRO A 118 22.19 9.29 -2.34
CA PRO A 118 20.76 9.27 -2.64
C PRO A 118 20.40 8.07 -3.52
N LEU A 119 19.17 7.58 -3.34
CA LEU A 119 18.61 6.46 -4.09
C LEU A 119 18.73 6.73 -5.60
N ALA A 120 19.52 5.92 -6.30
CA ALA A 120 19.62 6.02 -7.75
C ALA A 120 18.59 5.05 -8.37
N PRO A 121 17.74 5.50 -9.31
CA PRO A 121 16.86 4.59 -10.02
C PRO A 121 17.68 3.70 -10.96
N LEU A 122 17.47 2.39 -10.88
CA LEU A 122 17.85 1.46 -11.93
C LEU A 122 16.71 1.36 -12.95
N ALA A 123 17.09 1.17 -14.22
CA ALA A 123 16.16 0.92 -15.32
C ALA A 123 15.17 -0.21 -14.98
N PRO A 124 13.99 -0.26 -15.62
CA PRO A 124 12.91 -1.12 -15.19
C PRO A 124 13.34 -2.59 -15.08
N ALA A 125 13.03 -3.15 -13.92
CA ALA A 125 13.13 -4.55 -13.62
C ALA A 125 12.04 -5.33 -14.40
N GLY A 126 12.33 -6.58 -14.76
CA GLY A 126 11.59 -7.33 -15.78
C GLY A 126 10.12 -7.65 -15.48
N ASP A 127 9.51 -8.41 -16.40
CA ASP A 127 8.08 -8.75 -16.38
C ASP A 127 7.67 -9.55 -15.13
N ALA A 128 6.59 -9.13 -14.46
CA ALA A 128 5.97 -9.85 -13.35
C ALA A 128 5.36 -11.17 -13.83
N SER A 129 5.57 -12.22 -13.04
CA SER A 129 5.05 -13.56 -13.30
C SER A 129 3.54 -13.62 -12.98
N PRO A 130 2.75 -14.56 -13.55
CA PRO A 130 1.28 -14.70 -13.36
C PRO A 130 0.78 -14.92 -11.91
N ASN A 131 1.68 -14.92 -10.93
CA ASN A 131 1.40 -15.05 -9.51
C ASN A 131 1.69 -13.76 -8.74
N CYS A 132 1.86 -12.63 -9.43
CA CYS A 132 2.04 -11.30 -8.84
C CYS A 132 3.25 -11.24 -7.89
N ALA A 133 4.17 -12.17 -8.08
CA ALA A 133 5.41 -12.28 -7.36
C ALA A 133 6.53 -12.52 -8.37
N THR A 134 7.62 -11.80 -8.24
CA THR A 134 8.77 -11.95 -9.13
C THR A 134 10.07 -11.92 -8.34
N THR A 135 11.12 -12.45 -8.94
CA THR A 135 12.48 -12.32 -8.41
C THR A 135 13.28 -11.48 -9.37
N TYR A 136 13.79 -10.35 -8.89
CA TYR A 136 14.60 -9.44 -9.67
C TYR A 136 16.06 -9.52 -9.24
N THR A 137 16.96 -9.63 -10.23
CA THR A 137 18.40 -9.67 -9.99
C THR A 137 19.09 -8.47 -10.62
N PHE A 138 20.00 -7.85 -9.89
CA PHE A 138 20.77 -6.71 -10.38
C PHE A 138 22.18 -6.68 -9.81
N ASP A 139 23.09 -6.12 -10.60
CA ASP A 139 24.49 -5.94 -10.24
C ASP A 139 24.75 -4.54 -9.68
N LEU A 140 25.49 -4.49 -8.58
CA LEU A 140 25.80 -3.25 -7.89
C LEU A 140 27.31 -3.17 -7.63
N GLN A 141 27.98 -2.28 -8.36
CA GLN A 141 29.41 -2.08 -8.25
C GLN A 141 29.73 -1.08 -7.13
N ILE A 142 30.55 -1.51 -6.17
CA ILE A 142 30.97 -0.69 -5.03
C ILE A 142 32.35 -0.10 -5.31
N LEU A 143 32.43 1.24 -5.37
CA LEU A 143 33.70 1.95 -5.49
C LEU A 143 34.52 1.76 -4.21
N ASN A 144 35.79 1.37 -4.37
CA ASN A 144 36.73 1.10 -3.26
C ASN A 144 36.33 -0.07 -2.36
N ALA A 145 35.60 -1.05 -2.88
CA ALA A 145 35.33 -2.28 -2.15
C ALA A 145 36.63 -2.99 -1.73
N ALA A 146 36.75 -3.35 -0.46
CA ALA A 146 37.89 -4.08 0.09
C ALA A 146 37.42 -5.28 0.95
N PRO A 147 38.20 -6.38 0.98
CA PRO A 147 37.90 -7.54 1.81
C PRO A 147 37.67 -7.18 3.28
N GLY A 148 36.62 -7.74 3.88
CA GLY A 148 36.23 -7.48 5.27
C GLY A 148 35.47 -6.18 5.51
N LEU A 149 35.19 -5.37 4.48
CA LEU A 149 34.34 -4.19 4.61
C LEU A 149 32.85 -4.54 4.50
N SER A 150 32.03 -3.76 5.20
CA SER A 150 30.57 -3.88 5.22
C SER A 150 29.93 -2.61 4.68
N TYR A 151 28.86 -2.76 3.91
CA TYR A 151 28.15 -1.68 3.23
C TYR A 151 26.67 -1.72 3.61
N PRO A 152 26.13 -0.69 4.28
CA PRO A 152 24.70 -0.57 4.47
C PRO A 152 24.05 -0.28 3.12
N VAL A 153 23.02 -1.05 2.79
CA VAL A 153 22.25 -0.96 1.54
C VAL A 153 20.77 -0.81 1.89
N THR A 154 20.12 0.17 1.28
CA THR A 154 18.66 0.36 1.36
C THR A 154 18.09 0.19 -0.04
N LEU A 155 16.99 -0.56 -0.16
CA LEU A 155 16.30 -0.88 -1.41
C LEU A 155 14.83 -0.48 -1.30
N ALA A 156 14.22 -0.04 -2.40
CA ALA A 156 12.77 0.12 -2.54
C ALA A 156 12.39 -0.13 -4.00
N VAL A 157 11.15 -0.51 -4.27
CA VAL A 157 10.61 -0.70 -5.62
C VAL A 157 9.36 0.14 -5.82
N GLU A 158 9.08 0.56 -7.05
CA GLU A 158 7.86 1.28 -7.44
C GLU A 158 7.25 0.57 -8.65
N ASP A 159 5.94 0.38 -8.65
CA ASP A 159 5.21 -0.28 -9.73
C ASP A 159 4.87 0.67 -10.90
N SER A 160 3.91 0.28 -11.74
CA SER A 160 3.45 1.07 -12.88
C SER A 160 2.40 2.13 -12.55
N ALA A 161 1.66 1.95 -11.45
CA ALA A 161 0.70 2.90 -10.91
C ALA A 161 1.40 4.04 -10.14
N GLY A 162 2.66 3.83 -9.75
CA GLY A 162 3.48 4.76 -8.98
C GLY A 162 3.43 4.50 -7.47
N ASN A 163 2.90 3.36 -7.02
CA ASN A 163 2.96 2.99 -5.62
C ASN A 163 4.35 2.44 -5.30
N ARG A 164 4.86 2.78 -4.12
CA ARG A 164 6.26 2.54 -3.77
C ARG A 164 6.35 1.70 -2.52
N SER A 165 7.12 0.63 -2.58
CA SER A 165 7.38 -0.23 -1.44
C SER A 165 8.04 0.51 -0.29
N GLN A 166 7.85 -0.03 0.92
CA GLN A 166 8.72 0.25 2.04
C GLN A 166 10.21 0.03 1.72
N GLU A 167 11.04 0.71 2.49
CA GLU A 167 12.49 0.58 2.41
C GLU A 167 13.00 -0.72 3.06
N TYR A 168 13.58 -1.61 2.26
CA TYR A 168 14.28 -2.78 2.74
C TYR A 168 15.75 -2.47 3.02
N SER A 169 16.16 -2.54 4.29
CA SER A 169 17.54 -2.24 4.72
C SER A 169 18.33 -3.49 5.09
N LEU A 170 19.57 -3.60 4.59
CA LEU A 170 20.48 -4.72 4.89
C LEU A 170 21.95 -4.27 4.91
N VAL A 171 22.84 -5.16 5.36
CA VAL A 171 24.30 -4.93 5.34
C VAL A 171 24.98 -5.97 4.46
N ALA A 172 25.54 -5.52 3.33
CA ALA A 172 26.30 -6.36 2.41
C ALA A 172 27.79 -6.41 2.83
N GLN A 173 28.35 -7.61 2.99
CA GLN A 173 29.73 -7.78 3.44
C GLN A 173 30.62 -8.36 2.33
N VAL A 174 31.81 -7.77 2.18
CA VAL A 174 32.84 -8.32 1.30
C VAL A 174 33.57 -9.43 2.07
N PRO A 175 33.62 -10.67 1.54
CA PRO A 175 34.38 -11.76 2.14
C PRO A 175 35.84 -11.36 2.39
N SER A 176 36.39 -11.80 3.52
CA SER A 176 37.78 -11.56 3.94
C SER A 176 38.79 -12.34 3.10
#